data_AF-W8Q773-F1
#
_entry.id   AF-W8Q773-F1
#
_cell.length_a   1.000
_cell.length_b   1.000
_cell.length_c   1.000
_cell.angle_alpha   90.00
_cell.angle_beta   90.00
_cell.angle_gamma   90.00
#
_symmetry.space_group_name_H-M   'P 1'
#
loop_
_entity.id
_entity.type
_entity.pdbx_description
1 polymer ?
#
loop_
_entity_poly.entity_id
_entity_poly.type
_entity_poly.pdbx_seq_one_letter_code
_entity_poly.pdbx_strand_id
1 'polypeptide(L)'
;ADGGNSGTGGSNADPKSKSYPAVPFSSLDFNPTCAITDYSNPTNVRNCELVGLRDLNQGNSYVRDKIVDFLNHLIELGVAGFRVDAAKHMWPGDLAVIYNRLNNLNTDHGFDHGARPYIVQEVIDLGGEAISKSEYTGMGAITEFRHSDSIGKVFRGKDQLRYLSNWGTAWGFAASDRSLVFVDNHDNQRGHGAGGADVLTYKVAKKYKMASAFMLAHPFGVPRVMSSFAFDDTDQGPPTTDGHNIASPRFNSDNSCSGGWVCEHRWRQIYNMVGFRNTVGDAQC
;
A
#
# COMPACT_ATOMS: atom_id res chain seq x y z
N ALA A 1 -3.10 3.70 -20.22
CA ALA A 1 -2.45 4.69 -19.36
C ALA A 1 -2.73 6.15 -19.74
N ASP A 2 -3.23 6.47 -20.94
CA ASP A 2 -3.40 7.88 -21.33
C ASP A 2 -4.49 8.64 -20.56
N GLY A 3 -5.40 7.93 -19.86
CA GLY A 3 -6.33 8.52 -18.89
C GLY A 3 -7.19 9.68 -19.44
N GLY A 4 -7.87 10.39 -18.54
CA GLY A 4 -8.40 11.71 -18.86
C GLY A 4 -7.28 12.76 -18.77
N ASN A 5 -7.31 13.78 -19.63
CA ASN A 5 -6.33 14.88 -19.62
C ASN A 5 -6.48 15.85 -18.43
N SER A 6 -7.42 15.59 -17.51
CA SER A 6 -7.72 16.43 -16.35
C SER A 6 -7.56 15.63 -15.06
N GLY A 7 -6.80 16.17 -14.12
CA GLY A 7 -6.73 15.70 -12.74
C GLY A 7 -7.97 16.08 -11.94
N THR A 8 -8.14 15.44 -10.79
CA THR A 8 -9.27 15.69 -9.86
C THR A 8 -9.27 17.09 -9.27
N GLY A 9 -8.11 17.74 -9.19
CA GLY A 9 -7.94 19.14 -8.81
C GLY A 9 -8.13 20.14 -9.95
N GLY A 10 -8.57 19.70 -11.14
CA GLY A 10 -8.79 20.56 -12.32
C GLY A 10 -7.53 20.90 -13.13
N SER A 11 -6.37 20.35 -12.77
CA SER A 11 -5.13 20.53 -13.54
C SER A 11 -5.15 19.71 -14.83
N ASN A 12 -4.67 20.27 -15.93
CA ASN A 12 -4.54 19.53 -17.19
C ASN A 12 -3.15 18.89 -17.35
N ALA A 13 -3.09 17.78 -18.09
CA ALA A 13 -1.86 17.13 -18.50
C ALA A 13 -1.96 16.60 -19.94
N ASP A 14 -0.81 16.47 -20.60
CA ASP A 14 -0.64 15.67 -21.81
C ASP A 14 0.35 14.54 -21.51
N PRO A 15 -0.15 13.36 -21.11
CA PRO A 15 0.72 12.22 -20.81
C PRO A 15 1.52 11.74 -22.01
N LYS A 16 1.03 11.92 -23.26
CA LYS A 16 1.74 11.48 -24.47
C LYS A 16 3.00 12.30 -24.70
N SER A 17 2.91 13.61 -24.48
CA SER A 17 4.06 14.52 -24.57
C SER A 17 4.84 14.64 -23.26
N LYS A 18 4.47 13.90 -22.21
CA LYS A 18 5.03 14.00 -20.85
C LYS A 18 4.96 15.43 -20.27
N SER A 19 3.86 16.14 -20.54
CA SER A 19 3.62 17.50 -20.05
C SER A 19 2.64 17.51 -18.88
N TYR A 20 3.12 17.94 -17.71
CA TYR A 20 2.32 18.09 -16.49
C TYR A 20 2.53 19.50 -15.92
N PRO A 21 1.95 20.53 -16.56
CA PRO A 21 2.28 21.94 -16.32
C PRO A 21 1.92 22.46 -14.91
N ALA A 22 1.03 21.78 -14.18
CA ALA A 22 0.71 22.17 -12.81
C ALA A 22 1.87 21.92 -11.82
N VAL A 23 2.86 21.06 -12.15
CA VAL A 23 3.96 20.72 -11.24
C VAL A 23 5.17 21.65 -11.33
N PRO A 24 5.70 22.08 -12.49
CA PRO A 24 5.58 21.69 -13.89
C PRO A 24 6.61 20.61 -14.32
N PHE A 25 6.16 19.42 -14.72
CA PHE A 25 7.06 18.42 -15.33
C PHE A 25 6.96 18.42 -16.86
N SER A 26 8.08 18.08 -17.48
CA SER A 26 8.30 17.98 -18.93
C SER A 26 8.95 16.63 -19.26
N SER A 27 9.12 16.32 -20.54
CA SER A 27 9.82 15.09 -20.97
C SER A 27 11.23 14.90 -20.42
N LEU A 28 11.90 15.97 -19.95
CA LEU A 28 13.22 15.93 -19.31
C LEU A 28 13.22 15.30 -17.90
N ASP A 29 12.03 15.21 -17.29
CA ASP A 29 11.84 14.76 -15.92
C ASP A 29 11.49 13.28 -15.82
N PHE A 30 11.43 12.58 -16.96
CA PHE A 30 11.04 11.18 -17.06
C PHE A 30 12.17 10.34 -17.65
N ASN A 31 12.18 9.05 -17.32
CA ASN A 31 13.02 8.07 -17.99
C ASN A 31 12.64 7.94 -19.48
N PRO A 32 13.57 7.47 -20.34
CA PRO A 32 13.25 7.14 -21.73
C PRO A 32 12.07 6.17 -21.82
N THR A 33 11.21 6.35 -22.84
CA THR A 33 10.03 5.50 -22.99
C THR A 33 10.42 4.07 -23.36
N CYS A 34 10.04 3.14 -22.50
CA CYS A 34 10.09 1.69 -22.69
C CYS A 34 9.00 1.04 -21.83
N ALA A 35 8.63 -0.20 -22.11
CA ALA A 35 7.69 -0.96 -21.29
C ALA A 35 8.43 -1.90 -20.33
N ILE A 36 7.87 -2.11 -19.14
CA ILE A 36 8.31 -3.20 -18.26
C ILE A 36 7.87 -4.52 -18.88
N THR A 37 8.83 -5.36 -19.24
CA THR A 37 8.60 -6.68 -19.88
C THR A 37 9.39 -7.81 -19.23
N ASP A 38 10.35 -7.50 -18.35
CA ASP A 38 11.26 -8.48 -17.76
C ASP A 38 11.56 -8.18 -16.29
N TYR A 39 10.88 -8.90 -15.39
CA TYR A 39 11.09 -8.82 -13.93
C TYR A 39 12.40 -9.47 -13.43
N SER A 40 13.17 -10.09 -14.32
CA SER A 40 14.53 -10.55 -14.02
C SER A 40 15.60 -9.47 -14.29
N ASN A 41 15.20 -8.33 -14.87
CA ASN A 41 16.09 -7.20 -15.15
C ASN A 41 15.70 -5.97 -14.30
N PRO A 42 16.41 -5.67 -13.20
CA PRO A 42 16.09 -4.54 -12.33
C PRO A 42 16.04 -3.19 -13.05
N THR A 43 16.88 -2.98 -14.06
CA THR A 43 16.88 -1.76 -14.86
C THR A 43 15.59 -1.63 -15.67
N ASN A 44 15.10 -2.72 -16.27
CA ASN A 44 13.82 -2.69 -16.97
C ASN A 44 12.66 -2.41 -16.01
N VAL A 45 12.66 -3.01 -14.81
CA VAL A 45 11.58 -2.81 -13.83
C VAL A 45 11.55 -1.39 -13.25
N ARG A 46 12.72 -0.74 -13.09
CA ARG A 46 12.86 0.56 -12.42
C ARG A 46 12.93 1.78 -13.34
N ASN A 47 13.22 1.60 -14.64
CA ASN A 47 13.40 2.71 -15.58
C ASN A 47 12.41 2.69 -16.76
N CYS A 48 11.47 1.72 -16.78
CA CYS A 48 10.46 1.63 -17.83
C CYS A 48 9.05 1.85 -17.29
N GLU A 49 8.15 2.19 -18.20
CA GLU A 49 6.77 2.57 -17.92
C GLU A 49 5.95 1.35 -17.46
N LEU A 50 5.52 1.35 -16.19
CA LEU A 50 4.59 0.38 -15.64
C LEU A 50 3.22 0.54 -16.32
N VAL A 51 2.81 -0.44 -17.12
CA VAL A 51 1.55 -0.43 -17.90
C VAL A 51 1.32 0.87 -18.71
N GLY A 52 2.40 1.51 -19.16
CA GLY A 52 2.38 2.74 -19.94
C GLY A 52 2.29 4.04 -19.12
N LEU A 53 2.36 3.97 -17.79
CA LEU A 53 2.46 5.14 -16.92
C LEU A 53 3.82 5.82 -17.11
N ARG A 54 3.82 7.14 -17.29
CA ARG A 54 5.06 7.89 -17.55
C ARG A 54 5.96 7.85 -16.32
N ASP A 55 7.14 7.25 -16.50
CA ASP A 55 8.06 6.91 -15.42
C ASP A 55 8.98 8.08 -15.06
N LEU A 56 8.76 8.72 -13.91
CA LEU A 56 9.58 9.85 -13.45
C LEU A 56 11.01 9.40 -13.18
N ASN A 57 12.00 10.21 -13.58
CA ASN A 57 13.40 9.93 -13.31
C ASN A 57 13.80 10.51 -11.96
N GLN A 58 13.69 9.73 -10.87
CA GLN A 58 14.11 10.16 -9.55
C GLN A 58 15.64 10.27 -9.43
N GLY A 59 16.44 9.92 -10.45
CA GLY A 59 17.84 10.28 -10.58
C GLY A 59 18.08 11.78 -10.76
N ASN A 60 17.09 12.50 -11.28
CA ASN A 60 17.13 13.95 -11.49
C ASN A 60 16.84 14.71 -10.18
N SER A 61 17.72 15.64 -9.80
CA SER A 61 17.55 16.42 -8.57
C SER A 61 16.27 17.25 -8.55
N TYR A 62 15.86 17.81 -9.69
CA TYR A 62 14.62 18.59 -9.78
C TYR A 62 13.38 17.74 -9.48
N VAL A 63 13.36 16.49 -9.96
CA VAL A 63 12.28 15.53 -9.65
C VAL A 63 12.25 15.23 -8.16
N ARG A 64 13.42 14.97 -7.54
CA ARG A 64 13.51 14.77 -6.09
C ARG A 64 13.03 15.98 -5.31
N ASP A 65 13.39 17.19 -5.73
CA ASP A 65 12.98 18.44 -5.08
C ASP A 65 11.46 18.55 -5.06
N LYS A 66 10.79 18.34 -6.21
CA LYS A 66 9.32 18.36 -6.30
C LYS A 66 8.64 17.31 -5.42
N ILE A 67 9.20 16.10 -5.36
CA ILE A 67 8.67 15.05 -4.48
C ILE A 67 8.86 15.44 -3.01
N VAL A 68 10.05 15.90 -2.62
CA VAL A 68 10.36 16.31 -1.24
C VAL A 68 9.48 17.48 -0.80
N ASP A 69 9.29 18.48 -1.65
CA ASP A 69 8.42 19.64 -1.37
C ASP A 69 6.98 19.18 -1.10
N PHE A 70 6.45 18.30 -1.94
CA PHE A 70 5.11 17.74 -1.76
C PHE A 70 4.98 16.96 -0.45
N LEU A 71 5.92 16.05 -0.17
CA LEU A 71 5.87 15.24 1.05
C LEU A 71 6.07 16.09 2.31
N ASN A 72 6.96 17.08 2.29
CA ASN A 72 7.16 18.00 3.41
C ASN A 72 5.95 18.89 3.64
N HIS A 73 5.24 19.31 2.59
CA HIS A 73 3.98 20.02 2.74
C HIS A 73 2.92 19.13 3.44
N LEU A 74 2.83 17.85 3.11
CA LEU A 74 1.93 16.94 3.82
C LEU A 74 2.33 16.73 5.29
N ILE A 75 3.63 16.68 5.60
CA ILE A 75 4.13 16.61 6.98
C ILE A 75 3.73 17.87 7.76
N GLU A 76 3.85 19.05 7.13
CA GLU A 76 3.40 20.31 7.72
C GLU A 76 1.90 20.27 8.08
N LEU A 77 1.07 19.67 7.20
CA LEU A 77 -0.36 19.47 7.43
C LEU A 77 -0.69 18.35 8.46
N GLY A 78 0.31 17.69 9.05
CA GLY A 78 0.14 16.77 10.16
C GLY A 78 0.02 15.28 9.80
N VAL A 79 0.40 14.85 8.60
CA VAL A 79 0.46 13.41 8.29
C VAL A 79 1.57 12.73 9.10
N ALA A 80 1.32 11.49 9.57
CA ALA A 80 2.29 10.73 10.34
C ALA A 80 3.32 9.96 9.48
N GLY A 81 3.09 9.86 8.18
CA GLY A 81 3.88 8.99 7.31
C GLY A 81 3.26 8.74 5.94
N PHE A 82 3.89 7.85 5.17
CA PHE A 82 3.57 7.61 3.78
C PHE A 82 3.56 6.11 3.43
N ARG A 83 2.52 5.68 2.72
CA ARG A 83 2.55 4.46 1.90
C ARG A 83 3.09 4.83 0.53
N VAL A 84 4.29 4.40 0.22
CA VAL A 84 4.98 4.67 -1.03
C VAL A 84 4.53 3.63 -2.06
N ASP A 85 3.72 4.08 -3.01
CA ASP A 85 3.20 3.30 -4.13
C ASP A 85 4.33 2.80 -5.03
N ALA A 86 4.17 1.59 -5.59
CA ALA A 86 5.05 1.05 -6.61
C ALA A 86 6.56 1.13 -6.27
N ALA A 87 6.95 1.04 -5.00
CA ALA A 87 8.34 1.22 -4.56
C ALA A 87 9.32 0.25 -5.24
N LYS A 88 8.86 -0.95 -5.61
CA LYS A 88 9.64 -1.89 -6.45
C LYS A 88 10.20 -1.25 -7.73
N HIS A 89 9.43 -0.34 -8.33
CA HIS A 89 9.72 0.34 -9.59
C HIS A 89 10.59 1.59 -9.43
N MET A 90 11.14 1.85 -8.24
CA MET A 90 12.04 2.96 -7.98
C MET A 90 13.38 2.44 -7.47
N TRP A 91 14.46 3.18 -7.71
CA TRP A 91 15.77 2.81 -7.17
C TRP A 91 15.82 3.09 -5.66
N PRO A 92 16.28 2.12 -4.83
CA PRO A 92 16.45 2.32 -3.40
C PRO A 92 17.33 3.54 -3.06
N GLY A 93 18.39 3.77 -3.85
CA GLY A 93 19.26 4.93 -3.65
C GLY A 93 18.54 6.27 -3.80
N ASP A 94 17.61 6.38 -4.75
CA ASP A 94 16.86 7.61 -5.00
C ASP A 94 15.82 7.84 -3.89
N LEU A 95 15.15 6.77 -3.47
CA LEU A 95 14.23 6.78 -2.32
C LEU A 95 14.97 7.18 -1.04
N ALA A 96 16.17 6.66 -0.79
CA ALA A 96 16.99 7.03 0.37
C ALA A 96 17.25 8.55 0.41
N VAL A 97 17.60 9.14 -0.73
CA VAL A 97 17.85 10.59 -0.83
C VAL A 97 16.57 11.38 -0.53
N ILE A 98 15.42 10.95 -1.06
CA ILE A 98 14.13 11.61 -0.80
C ILE A 98 13.79 11.52 0.69
N TYR A 99 13.82 10.32 1.29
CA TYR A 99 13.42 10.11 2.69
C TYR A 99 14.32 10.84 3.69
N ASN A 100 15.62 10.93 3.40
CA ASN A 100 16.57 11.67 4.24
C ASN A 100 16.35 13.19 4.23
N ARG A 101 15.66 13.72 3.22
CA ARG A 101 15.31 15.14 3.09
C ARG A 101 13.95 15.50 3.66
N LEU A 102 13.19 14.50 4.13
CA LEU A 102 11.91 14.77 4.78
C LEU A 102 12.12 15.47 6.12
N ASN A 103 11.22 16.36 6.47
CA ASN A 103 11.18 17.01 7.77
C ASN A 103 10.81 16.02 8.88
N ASN A 104 11.05 16.40 10.13
CA ASN A 104 10.44 15.72 11.27
C ASN A 104 8.95 16.02 11.31
N LEU A 105 8.18 15.15 11.96
CA LEU A 105 6.74 15.30 12.13
C LEU A 105 6.41 16.57 12.93
N ASN A 106 5.30 17.21 12.56
CA ASN A 106 4.91 18.50 13.11
C ASN A 106 4.40 18.36 14.56
N THR A 107 5.11 18.96 15.52
CA THR A 107 4.77 18.88 16.95
C THR A 107 3.43 19.53 17.30
N ASP A 108 2.93 20.46 16.47
CA ASP A 108 1.62 21.09 16.67
C ASP A 108 0.46 20.09 16.50
N HIS A 109 0.72 18.95 15.85
CA HIS A 109 -0.21 17.83 15.72
C HIS A 109 -0.02 16.74 16.80
N GLY A 110 0.78 17.00 17.83
CA GLY A 110 0.97 16.11 18.98
C GLY A 110 2.03 15.02 18.79
N PHE A 111 2.89 15.14 17.78
CA PHE A 111 4.05 14.26 17.63
C PHE A 111 5.21 14.68 18.54
N ASP A 112 6.02 13.71 18.97
CA ASP A 112 7.22 13.97 19.76
C ASP A 112 8.27 14.76 18.96
N HIS A 113 9.07 15.59 19.66
CA HIS A 113 10.16 16.32 19.02
C HIS A 113 11.17 15.36 18.40
N GLY A 114 11.45 15.54 17.10
CA GLY A 114 12.37 14.69 16.36
C GLY A 114 11.75 13.41 15.79
N ALA A 115 10.45 13.18 15.98
CA ALA A 115 9.75 12.06 15.36
C ALA A 115 9.89 12.11 13.83
N ARG A 116 10.23 10.97 13.21
CA ARG A 116 10.38 10.84 11.75
C ARG A 116 9.09 10.27 11.14
N PRO A 117 8.74 10.64 9.89
CA PRO A 117 7.60 10.06 9.21
C PRO A 117 7.73 8.55 9.07
N TYR A 118 6.65 7.81 9.35
CA TYR A 118 6.60 6.38 9.13
C TYR A 118 6.54 6.07 7.63
N ILE A 119 7.52 5.33 7.12
CA ILE A 119 7.58 4.95 5.69
C ILE A 119 7.23 3.47 5.55
N VAL A 120 6.23 3.18 4.71
CA VAL A 120 5.92 1.82 4.26
C VAL A 120 5.92 1.75 2.75
N GLN A 121 6.67 0.81 2.20
CA GLN A 121 6.97 0.73 0.77
C GLN A 121 6.23 -0.44 0.14
N GLU A 122 5.53 -0.18 -0.95
CA GLU A 122 4.94 -1.25 -1.73
C GLU A 122 5.99 -1.99 -2.55
N VAL A 123 6.37 -3.17 -2.06
CA VAL A 123 7.27 -4.07 -2.76
C VAL A 123 6.63 -5.45 -2.82
N ILE A 124 6.04 -5.77 -3.98
CA ILE A 124 5.41 -7.08 -4.22
C ILE A 124 6.52 -8.12 -4.41
N ASP A 125 6.98 -8.79 -3.34
CA ASP A 125 8.01 -9.82 -3.44
C ASP A 125 7.50 -11.18 -2.93
N LEU A 126 7.08 -12.04 -3.87
CA LEU A 126 6.76 -13.45 -3.62
C LEU A 126 7.94 -14.40 -3.90
N GLY A 127 9.12 -13.86 -4.21
CA GLY A 127 10.30 -14.59 -4.70
C GLY A 127 10.30 -14.82 -6.21
N GLY A 128 11.46 -15.21 -6.76
CA GLY A 128 11.62 -15.56 -8.18
C GLY A 128 11.80 -14.37 -9.13
N GLU A 129 11.96 -13.15 -8.61
CA GLU A 129 12.28 -11.94 -9.37
C GLU A 129 13.67 -11.40 -8.99
N ALA A 130 14.22 -10.50 -9.80
CA ALA A 130 15.55 -9.93 -9.54
C ALA A 130 15.57 -8.83 -8.47
N ILE A 131 14.41 -8.25 -8.14
CA ILE A 131 14.27 -7.24 -7.09
C ILE A 131 13.71 -7.91 -5.83
N SER A 132 14.34 -7.65 -4.70
CA SER A 132 13.92 -8.18 -3.41
C SER A 132 13.46 -7.09 -2.44
N LYS A 133 12.50 -7.44 -1.58
CA LYS A 133 12.06 -6.58 -0.46
C LYS A 133 13.21 -6.18 0.48
N SER A 134 14.25 -7.00 0.60
CA SER A 134 15.41 -6.71 1.47
C SER A 134 16.18 -5.46 1.05
N GLU A 135 16.09 -5.03 -0.21
CA GLU A 135 16.69 -3.79 -0.70
C GLU A 135 16.06 -2.53 -0.08
N TYR A 136 14.86 -2.65 0.50
CA TYR A 136 14.04 -1.53 0.96
C TYR A 136 13.87 -1.47 2.48
N THR A 137 14.10 -2.58 3.20
CA THR A 137 13.87 -2.67 4.66
C THR A 137 14.81 -1.81 5.49
N GLY A 138 15.96 -1.43 4.93
CA GLY A 138 16.91 -0.50 5.56
C GLY A 138 16.39 0.94 5.67
N MET A 139 15.36 1.31 4.90
CA MET A 139 14.87 2.69 4.80
C MET A 139 13.44 2.87 5.34
N GLY A 140 12.77 1.78 5.74
CA GLY A 140 11.40 1.80 6.19
C GLY A 140 10.81 0.40 6.27
N ALA A 141 9.52 0.32 6.56
CA ALA A 141 8.78 -0.93 6.43
C ALA A 141 8.46 -1.24 4.96
N ILE A 142 8.09 -2.48 4.68
CA ILE A 142 7.55 -2.93 3.40
C ILE A 142 6.15 -3.53 3.59
N THR A 143 5.35 -3.53 2.53
CA THR A 143 4.11 -4.32 2.47
C THR A 143 4.46 -5.80 2.32
N GLU A 144 4.20 -6.63 3.33
CA GLU A 144 4.57 -8.05 3.29
C GLU A 144 3.52 -8.87 2.52
N PHE A 145 3.62 -8.90 1.19
CA PHE A 145 2.66 -9.64 0.34
C PHE A 145 2.66 -11.15 0.59
N ARG A 146 3.77 -11.75 1.06
CA ARG A 146 3.80 -13.17 1.42
C ARG A 146 2.89 -13.48 2.61
N HIS A 147 2.66 -12.51 3.50
CA HIS A 147 1.70 -12.66 4.59
C HIS A 147 0.28 -12.86 4.03
N SER A 148 -0.16 -12.00 3.11
CA SER A 148 -1.48 -12.11 2.44
C SER A 148 -1.63 -13.41 1.66
N ASP A 149 -0.61 -13.81 0.90
CA ASP A 149 -0.60 -15.08 0.14
C ASP A 149 -0.67 -16.31 1.07
N SER A 150 0.19 -16.37 2.08
CA SER A 150 0.31 -17.52 2.97
C SER A 150 -0.93 -17.67 3.87
N ILE A 151 -1.44 -16.57 4.43
CA ILE A 151 -2.63 -16.62 5.30
C ILE A 151 -3.87 -17.01 4.49
N GLY A 152 -3.95 -16.55 3.23
CA GLY A 152 -4.96 -16.96 2.28
C GLY A 152 -4.98 -18.47 2.04
N LYS A 153 -3.81 -19.07 1.73
CA LYS A 153 -3.65 -20.52 1.54
C LYS A 153 -4.06 -21.32 2.76
N VAL A 154 -3.58 -20.93 3.95
CA VAL A 154 -3.90 -21.62 5.21
C VAL A 154 -5.42 -21.61 5.48
N PHE A 155 -6.06 -20.45 5.47
CA PHE A 155 -7.49 -20.33 5.80
C PHE A 155 -8.43 -20.79 4.66
N ARG A 156 -7.89 -21.04 3.45
CA ARG A 156 -8.59 -21.77 2.38
C ARG A 156 -8.48 -23.29 2.50
N GLY A 157 -7.63 -23.79 3.40
CA GLY A 157 -7.38 -25.23 3.56
C GLY A 157 -6.38 -25.80 2.56
N LYS A 158 -5.64 -24.95 1.86
CA LYS A 158 -4.51 -25.37 0.99
C LYS A 158 -3.23 -25.60 1.79
N ASP A 159 -3.22 -25.17 3.04
CA ASP A 159 -2.20 -25.48 4.03
C ASP A 159 -2.85 -25.67 5.42
N GLN A 160 -2.11 -26.22 6.39
CA GLN A 160 -2.64 -26.62 7.69
C GLN A 160 -2.42 -25.54 8.76
N LEU A 161 -3.47 -25.24 9.54
CA LEU A 161 -3.41 -24.29 10.66
C LEU A 161 -2.30 -24.62 11.67
N ARG A 162 -1.94 -25.91 11.85
CA ARG A 162 -0.90 -26.33 12.79
C ARG A 162 0.49 -25.76 12.48
N TYR A 163 0.74 -25.34 11.23
CA TYR A 163 2.03 -24.77 10.84
C TYR A 163 2.15 -23.29 11.17
N LEU A 164 1.08 -22.64 11.62
CA LEU A 164 1.13 -21.26 12.11
C LEU A 164 1.95 -21.11 13.41
N SER A 165 2.43 -22.20 14.00
CA SER A 165 3.25 -22.19 15.23
C SER A 165 4.58 -21.43 15.10
N ASN A 166 5.10 -21.27 13.88
CA ASN A 166 6.30 -20.48 13.59
C ASN A 166 6.03 -19.33 12.60
N TRP A 167 4.80 -18.81 12.57
CA TRP A 167 4.38 -17.73 11.69
C TRP A 167 5.29 -16.49 11.82
N GLY A 168 5.89 -16.05 10.71
CA GLY A 168 6.86 -14.95 10.71
C GLY A 168 8.01 -15.17 9.74
N THR A 169 9.24 -14.84 10.16
CA THR A 169 10.44 -14.94 9.31
C THR A 169 10.72 -16.36 8.81
N ALA A 170 10.33 -17.40 9.55
CA ALA A 170 10.44 -18.80 9.12
C ALA A 170 9.58 -19.11 7.88
N TRP A 171 8.57 -18.28 7.58
CA TRP A 171 7.76 -18.34 6.36
C TRP A 171 8.35 -17.47 5.23
N GLY A 172 9.57 -16.97 5.40
CA GLY A 172 10.24 -16.09 4.44
C GLY A 172 9.71 -14.66 4.44
N PHE A 173 9.06 -14.22 5.53
CA PHE A 173 8.70 -12.82 5.74
C PHE A 173 9.94 -12.00 6.12
N ALA A 174 9.89 -10.68 5.92
CA ALA A 174 10.88 -9.77 6.48
C ALA A 174 10.79 -9.74 8.02
N ALA A 175 11.72 -9.04 8.66
CA ALA A 175 11.66 -8.85 10.12
C ALA A 175 10.35 -8.15 10.53
N SER A 176 9.81 -8.51 11.69
CA SER A 176 8.50 -8.03 12.17
C SER A 176 8.40 -6.50 12.20
N ASP A 177 9.44 -5.82 12.69
CA ASP A 177 9.56 -4.36 12.75
C ASP A 177 9.67 -3.69 11.37
N ARG A 178 9.85 -4.47 10.30
CA ARG A 178 9.95 -4.03 8.91
C ARG A 178 8.77 -4.47 8.05
N SER A 179 7.74 -5.09 8.64
CA SER A 179 6.60 -5.64 7.91
C SER A 179 5.30 -4.93 8.26
N LEU A 180 4.69 -4.28 7.28
CA LEU A 180 3.26 -3.97 7.31
C LEU A 180 2.50 -5.15 6.72
N VAL A 181 1.69 -5.80 7.54
CA VAL A 181 0.96 -7.03 7.20
C VAL A 181 -0.51 -6.74 6.96
N PHE A 182 -1.13 -7.53 6.08
CA PHE A 182 -2.54 -7.41 5.72
C PHE A 182 -3.06 -8.75 5.22
N VAL A 183 -4.39 -8.92 5.28
CA VAL A 183 -5.08 -10.07 4.67
C VAL A 183 -5.31 -9.83 3.18
N ASP A 184 -5.77 -8.62 2.84
CA ASP A 184 -5.93 -8.10 1.49
C ASP A 184 -5.56 -6.62 1.40
N ASN A 185 -5.35 -6.13 0.18
CA ASN A 185 -5.23 -4.71 -0.13
C ASN A 185 -6.20 -4.36 -1.28
N HIS A 186 -6.18 -3.10 -1.71
CA HIS A 186 -7.08 -2.63 -2.76
C HIS A 186 -6.83 -3.28 -4.13
N ASP A 187 -5.59 -3.66 -4.46
CA ASP A 187 -5.27 -4.35 -5.72
C ASP A 187 -5.70 -5.82 -5.70
N ASN A 188 -5.21 -6.57 -4.71
CA ASN A 188 -5.32 -8.02 -4.73
C ASN A 188 -6.72 -8.51 -4.39
N GLN A 189 -7.56 -7.69 -3.74
CA GLN A 189 -8.97 -8.00 -3.60
C GLN A 189 -9.74 -7.97 -4.93
N ARG A 190 -9.18 -7.30 -5.95
CA ARG A 190 -9.67 -7.25 -7.34
C ARG A 190 -8.97 -8.26 -8.25
N GLY A 191 -8.05 -9.08 -7.71
CA GLY A 191 -7.24 -10.00 -8.50
C GLY A 191 -6.07 -9.34 -9.22
N HIS A 192 -5.78 -8.08 -8.94
CA HIS A 192 -4.58 -7.39 -9.43
C HIS A 192 -3.38 -7.68 -8.51
N GLY A 193 -2.17 -7.60 -9.04
CA GLY A 193 -0.96 -7.84 -8.25
C GLY A 193 -0.80 -9.30 -7.80
N ALA A 194 -0.41 -9.51 -6.54
CA ALA A 194 0.02 -10.80 -5.99
C ALA A 194 -1.06 -11.54 -5.19
N GLY A 195 -0.95 -12.88 -5.14
CA GLY A 195 -1.77 -13.77 -4.31
C GLY A 195 -2.94 -14.46 -5.03
N GLY A 196 -3.38 -13.92 -6.18
CA GLY A 196 -4.36 -14.55 -7.07
C GLY A 196 -5.62 -15.06 -6.35
N ALA A 197 -6.04 -16.28 -6.68
CA ALA A 197 -7.26 -16.89 -6.13
C ALA A 197 -7.21 -17.18 -4.62
N ASP A 198 -6.04 -17.05 -3.98
CA ASP A 198 -5.86 -17.33 -2.57
C ASP A 198 -6.14 -16.14 -1.66
N VAL A 199 -6.17 -14.92 -2.20
CA VAL A 199 -6.51 -13.71 -1.45
C VAL A 199 -7.90 -13.85 -0.81
N LEU A 200 -7.99 -13.56 0.47
CA LEU A 200 -9.25 -13.53 1.22
C LEU A 200 -9.77 -12.11 1.27
N THR A 201 -11.03 -11.90 0.91
CA THR A 201 -11.66 -10.57 0.88
C THR A 201 -12.99 -10.61 1.63
N TYR A 202 -13.65 -9.46 1.75
CA TYR A 202 -15.01 -9.38 2.30
C TYR A 202 -16.01 -10.32 1.59
N LYS A 203 -15.78 -10.67 0.32
CA LYS A 203 -16.63 -11.59 -0.47
C LYS A 203 -16.59 -13.04 0.04
N VAL A 204 -15.61 -13.40 0.88
CA VAL A 204 -15.49 -14.70 1.57
C VAL A 204 -15.45 -14.52 3.09
N ALA A 205 -16.43 -13.76 3.60
CA ALA A 205 -16.44 -13.17 4.95
C ALA A 205 -16.08 -14.11 6.11
N LYS A 206 -16.49 -15.39 6.11
CA LYS A 206 -16.15 -16.32 7.20
C LYS A 206 -14.64 -16.53 7.29
N LYS A 207 -13.99 -16.88 6.17
CA LYS A 207 -12.55 -17.12 6.12
C LYS A 207 -11.77 -15.82 6.34
N TYR A 208 -12.24 -14.72 5.75
CA TYR A 208 -11.65 -13.39 5.95
C TYR A 208 -11.57 -13.02 7.43
N LYS A 209 -12.70 -13.10 8.16
CA LYS A 209 -12.74 -12.77 9.59
C LYS A 209 -11.81 -13.65 10.43
N MET A 210 -11.68 -14.94 10.09
CA MET A 210 -10.76 -15.85 10.78
C MET A 210 -9.29 -15.45 10.55
N ALA A 211 -8.92 -15.15 9.30
CA ALA A 211 -7.57 -14.69 8.95
C ALA A 211 -7.25 -13.33 9.60
N SER A 212 -8.17 -12.36 9.54
CA SER A 212 -7.99 -11.06 10.20
C SER A 212 -7.87 -11.19 11.71
N ALA A 213 -8.64 -12.08 12.35
CA ALA A 213 -8.51 -12.34 13.77
C ALA A 213 -7.14 -12.91 14.12
N PHE A 214 -6.61 -13.86 13.34
CA PHE A 214 -5.26 -14.37 13.52
C PHE A 214 -4.20 -13.28 13.35
N MET A 215 -4.27 -12.48 12.28
CA MET A 215 -3.35 -11.36 12.05
C MET A 215 -3.34 -10.35 13.21
N LEU A 216 -4.52 -10.02 13.75
CA LEU A 216 -4.65 -9.06 14.85
C LEU A 216 -4.19 -9.65 16.19
N ALA A 217 -4.40 -10.95 16.43
CA ALA A 217 -3.96 -11.64 17.64
C ALA A 217 -2.45 -11.93 17.67
N HIS A 218 -1.83 -12.13 16.51
CA HIS A 218 -0.41 -12.50 16.41
C HIS A 218 0.50 -11.26 16.50
N PRO A 219 1.64 -11.30 17.23
CA PRO A 219 2.49 -10.12 17.45
C PRO A 219 3.27 -9.66 16.21
N PHE A 220 3.28 -10.45 15.13
CA PHE A 220 4.09 -10.19 13.94
C PHE A 220 3.56 -9.02 13.09
N GLY A 221 4.43 -8.07 12.79
CA GLY A 221 4.18 -6.94 11.89
C GLY A 221 3.26 -5.86 12.43
N VAL A 222 3.13 -4.79 11.65
CA VAL A 222 2.14 -3.72 11.85
C VAL A 222 0.89 -4.08 11.02
N PRO A 223 -0.25 -4.43 11.64
CA PRO A 223 -1.44 -4.85 10.90
C PRO A 223 -2.15 -3.68 10.24
N ARG A 224 -2.49 -3.85 8.96
CA ARG A 224 -3.42 -2.99 8.22
C ARG A 224 -4.70 -3.76 7.90
N VAL A 225 -5.83 -3.18 8.27
CA VAL A 225 -7.17 -3.69 7.95
C VAL A 225 -7.70 -2.92 6.74
N MET A 226 -8.08 -3.64 5.68
CA MET A 226 -8.74 -3.03 4.52
C MET A 226 -10.15 -2.56 4.90
N SER A 227 -10.60 -1.47 4.28
CA SER A 227 -11.99 -1.02 4.38
C SER A 227 -12.49 -0.66 2.99
N SER A 228 -13.31 -1.53 2.42
CA SER A 228 -13.68 -1.48 1.02
C SER A 228 -15.00 -0.76 0.75
N PHE A 229 -15.20 -0.42 -0.51
CA PHE A 229 -16.51 -0.30 -1.12
C PHE A 229 -16.83 -1.58 -1.90
N ALA A 230 -18.12 -1.87 -2.05
CA ALA A 230 -18.60 -3.03 -2.80
C ALA A 230 -18.42 -2.79 -4.30
N PHE A 231 -17.90 -3.81 -5.00
CA PHE A 231 -17.68 -3.78 -6.44
C PHE A 231 -18.00 -5.16 -7.03
N ASP A 232 -18.48 -5.16 -8.28
CA ASP A 232 -18.68 -6.38 -9.08
C ASP A 232 -17.73 -6.43 -10.28
N ASP A 233 -17.24 -5.26 -10.71
CA ASP A 233 -16.24 -5.09 -11.76
C ASP A 233 -14.90 -4.59 -11.17
N THR A 234 -13.78 -5.07 -11.70
CA THR A 234 -12.44 -4.79 -11.13
C THR A 234 -11.97 -3.36 -11.38
N ASP A 235 -12.51 -2.68 -12.39
CA ASP A 235 -12.22 -1.28 -12.73
C ASP A 235 -13.26 -0.32 -12.12
N GLN A 236 -14.26 -0.84 -11.39
CA GLN A 236 -15.30 -0.05 -10.77
C GLN A 236 -14.73 0.91 -9.70
N GLY A 237 -15.04 2.19 -9.87
CA GLY A 237 -14.77 3.24 -8.89
C GLY A 237 -15.66 3.16 -7.63
N PRO A 238 -15.42 4.04 -6.64
CA PRO A 238 -16.22 4.09 -5.42
C PRO A 238 -17.68 4.50 -5.68
N PRO A 239 -18.60 4.32 -4.71
CA PRO A 239 -19.95 4.85 -4.79
C PRO A 239 -19.93 6.36 -5.07
N THR A 240 -20.74 6.82 -6.02
CA THR A 240 -20.87 8.24 -6.37
C THR A 240 -22.32 8.71 -6.26
N THR A 241 -22.53 10.01 -6.06
CA THR A 241 -23.87 10.62 -6.04
C THR A 241 -24.41 10.91 -7.43
N ASP A 242 -23.52 11.16 -8.40
CA ASP A 242 -23.82 11.65 -9.74
C ASP A 242 -22.85 11.16 -10.83
N GLY A 243 -22.03 10.14 -10.52
CA GLY A 243 -20.97 9.65 -11.41
C GLY A 243 -19.63 10.37 -11.26
N HIS A 244 -19.57 11.50 -10.53
CA HIS A 244 -18.35 12.30 -10.38
C HIS A 244 -17.97 12.58 -8.93
N ASN A 245 -18.95 12.78 -8.06
CA ASN A 245 -18.76 13.08 -6.65
C ASN A 245 -18.89 11.81 -5.80
N ILE A 246 -17.86 11.51 -5.00
CA ILE A 246 -17.85 10.32 -4.12
C ILE A 246 -18.96 10.47 -3.06
N ALA A 247 -19.83 9.47 -2.98
CA ALA A 247 -20.90 9.43 -1.98
C ALA A 247 -20.34 9.03 -0.61
N SER A 248 -20.60 9.84 0.42
CA SER A 248 -20.15 9.52 1.79
C SER A 248 -20.77 8.22 2.32
N PRO A 249 -20.02 7.44 3.14
CA PRO A 249 -20.59 6.31 3.86
C PRO A 249 -21.78 6.72 4.74
N ARG A 250 -22.80 5.87 4.79
CA ARG A 250 -23.94 6.02 5.72
C ARG A 250 -23.79 5.04 6.86
N PHE A 251 -23.98 5.51 8.09
CA PHE A 251 -23.85 4.69 9.30
C PHE A 251 -25.22 4.32 9.84
N ASN A 252 -25.48 3.02 9.95
CA ASN A 252 -26.73 2.48 10.44
C ASN A 252 -26.73 2.44 11.98
N SER A 253 -27.91 2.25 12.59
CA SER A 253 -28.07 2.18 14.05
C SER A 253 -27.32 1.01 14.70
N ASP A 254 -26.98 -0.02 13.94
CA ASP A 254 -26.19 -1.18 14.38
C ASP A 254 -24.68 -0.99 14.16
N ASN A 255 -24.22 0.23 13.87
CA ASN A 255 -22.85 0.62 13.52
C ASN A 255 -22.31 0.06 12.18
N SER A 256 -23.11 -0.66 11.41
CA SER A 256 -22.74 -1.07 10.05
C SER A 256 -22.77 0.10 9.07
N CYS A 257 -22.13 -0.07 7.91
CA CYS A 257 -22.21 0.89 6.82
C CYS A 257 -23.27 0.48 5.78
N SER A 258 -23.84 1.48 5.10
CA SER A 258 -24.67 1.32 3.91
C SER A 258 -24.23 2.30 2.81
N GLY A 259 -24.91 2.27 1.67
CA GLY A 259 -24.56 3.12 0.51
C GLY A 259 -23.40 2.58 -0.34
N GLY A 260 -23.22 1.26 -0.38
CA GLY A 260 -22.15 0.61 -1.15
C GLY A 260 -20.81 0.51 -0.42
N TRP A 261 -20.74 0.90 0.85
CA TRP A 261 -19.53 0.79 1.67
C TRP A 261 -19.55 -0.49 2.52
N VAL A 262 -18.48 -1.29 2.48
CA VAL A 262 -18.36 -2.58 3.17
C VAL A 262 -17.99 -2.39 4.65
N CYS A 263 -17.05 -1.47 4.92
CA CYS A 263 -16.60 -1.10 6.26
C CYS A 263 -16.21 -2.31 7.15
N GLU A 264 -15.28 -3.14 6.69
CA GLU A 264 -14.76 -4.29 7.43
C GLU A 264 -14.23 -3.87 8.82
N HIS A 265 -13.64 -2.68 8.93
CA HIS A 265 -13.18 -2.09 10.20
C HIS A 265 -14.30 -1.90 11.25
N ARG A 266 -15.57 -1.87 10.84
CA ARG A 266 -16.76 -1.79 11.73
C ARG A 266 -17.39 -3.14 12.05
N TRP A 267 -16.89 -4.23 11.48
CA TRP A 267 -17.39 -5.56 11.81
C TRP A 267 -16.98 -5.93 13.23
N ARG A 268 -17.93 -6.44 14.03
CA ARG A 268 -17.70 -6.82 15.44
C ARG A 268 -16.46 -7.70 15.63
N GLN A 269 -16.25 -8.65 14.72
CA GLN A 269 -15.12 -9.56 14.79
C GLN A 269 -13.78 -8.86 14.53
N ILE A 270 -13.77 -7.72 13.83
CA ILE A 270 -12.55 -6.98 13.50
C ILE A 270 -12.23 -5.97 14.60
N TYR A 271 -13.15 -5.06 14.95
CA TYR A 271 -12.85 -4.05 15.96
C TYR A 271 -12.64 -4.66 17.36
N ASN A 272 -13.31 -5.77 17.72
CA ASN A 272 -13.01 -6.46 18.98
C ASN A 272 -11.61 -7.07 18.98
N MET A 273 -11.10 -7.53 17.82
CA MET A 273 -9.74 -8.06 17.72
C MET A 273 -8.68 -6.96 17.70
N VAL A 274 -9.02 -5.75 17.26
CA VAL A 274 -8.20 -4.55 17.53
C VAL A 274 -8.16 -4.28 19.04
N GLY A 275 -9.30 -4.32 19.73
CA GLY A 275 -9.36 -4.21 21.19
C GLY A 275 -8.56 -5.29 21.91
N PHE A 276 -8.64 -6.53 21.43
CA PHE A 276 -7.81 -7.64 21.92
C PHE A 276 -6.32 -7.32 21.77
N ARG A 277 -5.88 -6.91 20.57
CA ARG A 277 -4.48 -6.54 20.31
C ARG A 277 -3.99 -5.44 21.25
N ASN A 278 -4.80 -4.40 21.44
CA ASN A 278 -4.47 -3.30 22.36
C ASN A 278 -4.36 -3.77 23.82
N THR A 279 -5.17 -4.77 24.22
CA THR A 279 -5.16 -5.30 25.59
C THR A 279 -3.92 -6.16 25.85
N VAL A 280 -3.49 -6.97 24.87
CA VAL A 280 -2.32 -7.84 25.03
C VAL A 280 -1.00 -7.09 24.81
N GLY A 281 -1.01 -5.98 24.07
CA GLY A 281 0.18 -5.14 23.85
C GLY A 281 1.36 -5.94 23.29
N ASP A 282 2.52 -5.82 23.94
CA ASP A 282 3.76 -6.52 23.58
C ASP A 282 3.96 -7.86 24.31
N ALA A 283 2.90 -8.42 24.91
CA ALA A 283 2.97 -9.74 25.54
C ALA A 283 3.42 -10.79 24.50
N GLN A 284 4.53 -11.48 24.79
CA GLN A 284 5.06 -12.53 23.90
C GLN A 284 4.24 -13.81 24.07
N CYS A 285 3.92 -14.46 22.94
CA CYS A 285 3.32 -15.80 22.90
C CYS A 285 4.36 -16.89 23.16
#